data_AF-A0A7S1DJA7-F1
#
_entry.id   AF-A0A7S1DJA7-F1
#
_cell.length_a   1.000
_cell.length_b   1.000
_cell.length_c   1.000
_cell.angle_alpha   90.00
_cell.angle_beta   90.00
_cell.angle_gamma   90.00
#
_symmetry.space_group_name_H-M   'P 1'
#
loop_
_entity.id
_entity.type
_entity.pdbx_description
1 polymer ?
#
loop_
_entity_poly.entity_id
_entity_poly.type
_entity_poly.pdbx_seq_one_letter_code
_entity_poly.pdbx_strand_id
1 'polypeptide(L)'
;VARAAGGADALPPGEKCLFLLSAYKIGKEKVMIEVSRRTGRRVYVSEEKMRVIECLGLSPEELSHFTRDMHETPIHVCKMGFAAETFPYLQPKFGNTEAYIRDNSLPFDSVVAFVPTGWADASKYNRENAVLTRGTQQVRLVPYSEHSSYSELVGFVRFLRPRRVVPTVFSDAKGYREVEALLGGLVNRTANVRA
;
A
#
# COMPACT_ATOMS: atom_id res chain seq x y z
N VAL A 1 8.94 9.64 -19.64
CA VAL A 1 8.26 10.83 -19.05
C VAL A 1 6.77 10.68 -19.29
N ALA A 2 6.09 9.89 -18.47
CA ALA A 2 4.64 9.70 -18.60
C ALA A 2 3.95 10.85 -17.88
N ARG A 3 3.17 11.64 -18.63
CA ARG A 3 2.32 12.71 -18.10
C ARG A 3 1.24 12.08 -17.21
N ALA A 4 1.24 12.47 -15.94
CA ALA A 4 0.10 12.27 -15.05
C ALA A 4 -1.11 13.02 -15.63
N ALA A 5 -2.12 12.28 -16.04
CA ALA A 5 -3.41 12.81 -16.48
C ALA A 5 -4.43 12.57 -15.35
N GLY A 6 -5.20 13.61 -15.02
CA GLY A 6 -6.33 13.56 -14.10
C GLY A 6 -6.08 14.36 -12.83
N GLY A 7 -6.55 15.62 -12.83
CA GLY A 7 -6.40 16.55 -11.73
C GLY A 7 -6.81 15.94 -10.39
N ALA A 8 -5.99 16.19 -9.37
CA ALA A 8 -6.50 16.15 -8.02
C ALA A 8 -7.56 17.25 -7.95
N ASP A 9 -8.84 16.87 -7.98
CA ASP A 9 -9.91 17.76 -7.54
C ASP A 9 -9.51 18.23 -6.14
N ALA A 10 -9.01 19.46 -6.08
CA ALA A 10 -8.65 20.08 -4.82
C ALA A 10 -9.93 20.20 -4.01
N LEU A 11 -9.89 19.76 -2.76
CA LEU A 11 -11.02 19.86 -1.85
C LEU A 11 -11.50 21.33 -1.81
N PRO A 12 -12.81 21.58 -1.80
CA PRO A 12 -13.34 22.93 -1.78
C PRO A 12 -12.84 23.71 -0.54
N PRO A 13 -12.61 25.02 -0.64
CA PRO A 13 -12.12 25.83 0.48
C PRO A 13 -13.08 25.75 1.67
N GLY A 14 -12.58 25.27 2.82
CA GLY A 14 -13.35 25.17 4.08
C GLY A 14 -13.66 23.74 4.55
N GLU A 15 -13.50 22.72 3.71
CA GLU A 15 -13.65 21.33 4.15
C GLU A 15 -12.44 20.86 4.96
N LYS A 16 -12.70 20.35 6.17
CA LYS A 16 -11.70 19.63 6.96
C LYS A 16 -11.67 18.18 6.50
N CYS A 17 -10.59 17.80 5.83
CA CYS A 17 -10.44 16.45 5.27
C CYS A 17 -9.52 15.58 6.13
N LEU A 18 -9.96 14.34 6.38
CA LEU A 18 -9.16 13.27 6.93
C LEU A 18 -8.49 12.46 5.81
N PHE A 19 -7.18 12.27 5.93
CA PHE A 19 -6.40 11.41 5.03
C PHE A 19 -6.11 10.07 5.71
N LEU A 20 -6.59 8.98 5.12
CA LEU A 20 -6.33 7.63 5.61
C LEU A 20 -5.25 6.96 4.75
N LEU A 21 -4.16 6.52 5.38
CA LEU A 21 -3.09 5.74 4.75
C LEU A 21 -3.25 4.26 5.12
N SER A 22 -3.66 3.41 4.17
CA SER A 22 -3.81 1.98 4.44
C SER A 22 -2.45 1.28 4.52
N ALA A 23 -2.17 0.58 5.61
CA ALA A 23 -0.93 -0.17 5.78
C ALA A 23 -1.13 -1.52 6.48
N TYR A 24 -0.20 -2.44 6.22
CA TYR A 24 -0.10 -3.70 6.95
C TYR A 24 0.62 -3.48 8.29
N LYS A 25 0.90 -4.56 9.03
CA LYS A 25 1.57 -4.48 10.34
C LYS A 25 2.95 -3.82 10.25
N ILE A 26 3.84 -4.36 9.40
CA ILE A 26 5.14 -3.78 9.05
C ILE A 26 5.09 -3.42 7.57
N GLY A 27 5.76 -2.34 7.18
CA GLY A 27 5.88 -1.89 5.81
C GLY A 27 5.23 -0.54 5.57
N LYS A 28 5.73 0.15 4.55
CA LYS A 28 5.29 1.47 4.09
C LYS A 28 5.62 2.64 5.04
N GLU A 29 6.39 2.42 6.11
CA GLU A 29 6.79 3.48 7.05
C GLU A 29 7.57 4.61 6.36
N LYS A 30 8.41 4.27 5.37
CA LYS A 30 9.10 5.27 4.54
C LYS A 30 8.15 6.24 3.84
N VAL A 31 7.02 5.74 3.33
CA VAL A 31 6.00 6.58 2.70
C VAL A 31 5.32 7.46 3.74
N MET A 32 5.01 6.92 4.92
CA MET A 32 4.40 7.70 6.01
C MET A 32 5.32 8.84 6.48
N ILE A 33 6.61 8.56 6.67
CA ILE A 33 7.63 9.55 7.03
C ILE A 33 7.74 10.62 5.94
N GLU A 34 7.79 10.24 4.66
CA GLU A 34 7.86 11.20 3.56
C GLU A 34 6.60 12.06 3.45
N VAL A 35 5.41 11.49 3.69
CA VAL A 35 4.16 12.24 3.79
C VAL A 35 4.26 13.26 4.93
N SER A 36 4.76 12.85 6.10
CA SER A 36 4.96 13.75 7.23
C SER A 36 5.89 14.91 6.88
N ARG A 37 7.05 14.61 6.28
CA ARG A 37 8.04 15.61 5.84
C ARG A 37 7.46 16.62 4.86
N ARG A 38 6.71 16.17 3.86
CA ARG A 38 6.12 17.04 2.83
C ARG A 38 4.96 17.89 3.33
N THR A 39 4.19 17.37 4.28
CA THR A 39 3.00 18.06 4.81
C THR A 39 3.29 18.90 6.05
N GLY A 40 4.47 18.71 6.67
CA GLY A 40 4.84 19.32 7.94
C GLY A 40 3.98 18.83 9.12
N ARG A 41 3.25 17.72 8.95
CA ARG A 41 2.32 17.17 9.95
C ARG A 41 2.76 15.78 10.38
N ARG A 42 2.57 15.45 11.66
CA ARG A 42 2.79 14.08 12.14
C ARG A 42 1.73 13.13 11.56
N VAL A 43 2.01 11.84 11.59
CA VAL A 43 1.10 10.78 11.15
C VAL A 43 0.59 10.04 12.37
N TYR A 44 -0.72 10.04 12.56
CA TYR A 44 -1.35 9.26 13.63
C TYR A 44 -1.29 7.77 13.29
N VAL A 45 -0.85 6.98 14.28
CA VAL A 45 -0.85 5.52 14.24
C VAL A 45 -1.47 4.98 15.53
N SER A 46 -2.14 3.84 15.45
CA SER A 46 -2.67 3.18 16.66
C SER A 46 -1.55 2.73 17.60
N GLU A 47 -1.87 2.53 18.88
CA GLU A 47 -0.92 1.97 19.86
C GLU A 47 -0.28 0.66 19.40
N GLU A 48 -1.09 -0.22 18.76
CA GLU A 48 -0.59 -1.48 18.19
C GLU A 48 0.50 -1.24 17.14
N LYS A 49 0.26 -0.29 16.21
CA LYS A 49 1.22 -0.01 15.13
C LYS A 49 2.43 0.77 15.66
N MET A 50 2.24 1.67 16.63
CA MET A 50 3.35 2.40 17.23
C MET A 50 4.36 1.47 17.92
N ARG A 51 3.87 0.46 18.66
CA ARG A 51 4.74 -0.58 19.24
C ARG A 51 5.55 -1.33 18.17
N VAL A 52 4.95 -1.58 17.01
CA VAL A 52 5.66 -2.20 15.89
C VAL A 52 6.74 -1.26 15.36
N ILE A 53 6.41 0.02 15.14
CA ILE A 53 7.32 1.05 14.62
C ILE A 53 8.53 1.24 15.54
N GLU A 54 8.32 1.26 16.86
CA GLU A 54 9.39 1.37 17.87
C GLU A 54 10.38 0.20 17.82
N CYS A 55 9.96 -0.97 17.32
CA CYS A 55 10.82 -2.14 17.13
C CYS A 55 11.59 -2.14 15.79
N LEU A 56 11.37 -1.18 14.88
CA LEU A 56 11.98 -1.18 13.54
C LEU A 56 13.39 -0.57 13.50
N GLY A 57 13.92 -0.11 14.63
CA GLY A 57 15.24 0.51 14.70
C GLY A 57 15.32 1.86 13.97
N LEU A 58 14.20 2.58 13.87
CA LEU A 58 14.15 3.93 13.32
C LEU A 58 14.92 4.91 14.22
N SER A 59 15.54 5.91 13.60
CA SER A 59 16.17 7.01 14.33
C SER A 59 15.15 7.84 15.13
N PRO A 60 15.57 8.57 16.18
CA PRO A 60 14.67 9.48 16.90
C PRO A 60 13.99 10.52 16.01
N GLU A 61 14.69 11.00 14.96
CA GLU A 61 14.12 11.89 13.95
C GLU A 61 12.97 11.19 13.20
N GLU A 62 13.19 9.97 12.73
CA GLU A 62 12.16 9.20 12.02
C GLU A 62 10.95 8.88 12.89
N LEU A 63 11.17 8.55 14.17
CA LEU A 63 10.09 8.32 15.15
C LEU A 63 9.27 9.58 15.42
N SER A 64 9.88 10.77 15.35
CA SER A 64 9.20 12.05 15.59
C SER A 64 8.10 12.36 14.57
N HIS A 65 8.11 11.68 13.41
CA HIS A 65 7.07 11.83 12.39
C HIS A 65 5.74 11.16 12.77
N PHE A 66 5.71 10.34 13.82
CA PHE A 66 4.50 9.63 14.25
C PHE A 66 3.92 10.22 15.53
N THR A 67 2.60 10.09 15.70
CA THR A 67 1.89 10.47 16.92
C THR A 67 0.87 9.41 17.31
N ARG A 68 0.60 9.32 18.62
CA ARG A 68 -0.48 8.50 19.20
C ARG A 68 -1.76 9.31 19.42
N ASP A 69 -1.70 10.63 19.25
CA ASP A 69 -2.87 11.50 19.36
C ASP A 69 -3.51 11.69 17.98
N MET A 70 -4.72 11.18 17.84
CA MET A 70 -5.48 11.28 16.59
C MET A 70 -6.11 12.67 16.36
N HIS A 71 -6.17 13.52 17.37
CA HIS A 71 -6.72 14.88 17.22
C HIS A 71 -5.67 15.89 16.77
N GLU A 72 -4.39 15.51 16.81
CA GLU A 72 -3.28 16.38 16.44
C GLU A 72 -3.10 16.54 14.93
N THR A 73 -3.56 15.57 14.14
CA THR A 73 -3.25 15.51 12.71
C THR A 73 -4.43 14.99 11.90
N PRO A 74 -4.65 15.48 10.67
CA PRO A 74 -5.59 14.89 9.72
C PRO A 74 -5.04 13.66 8.99
N ILE A 75 -3.82 13.17 9.30
CA ILE A 75 -3.18 12.07 8.57
C ILE A 75 -3.11 10.83 9.45
N HIS A 76 -3.97 9.85 9.18
CA HIS A 76 -4.12 8.66 10.03
C HIS A 76 -3.76 7.40 9.25
N VAL A 77 -3.12 6.45 9.92
CA VAL A 77 -2.88 5.11 9.37
C VAL A 77 -4.02 4.17 9.77
N CYS A 78 -4.57 3.46 8.80
CA CYS A 78 -5.57 2.43 9.02
C CYS A 78 -5.09 1.05 8.53
N LYS A 79 -5.70 -0.02 9.04
CA LYS A 79 -5.38 -1.39 8.61
C LYS A 79 -5.79 -1.59 7.15
N MET A 80 -4.99 -2.34 6.39
CA MET A 80 -5.42 -2.81 5.06
C MET A 80 -6.78 -3.51 5.14
N GLY A 81 -7.66 -3.27 4.16
CA GLY A 81 -9.03 -3.79 4.16
C GLY A 81 -10.05 -2.92 4.90
N PHE A 82 -9.60 -1.91 5.67
CA PHE A 82 -10.48 -1.02 6.43
C PHE A 82 -11.27 -0.06 5.54
N ALA A 83 -10.55 0.72 4.72
CA ALA A 83 -11.15 1.72 3.83
C ALA A 83 -11.67 1.11 2.52
N ALA A 84 -11.09 0.01 2.06
CA ALA A 84 -11.56 -0.75 0.91
C ALA A 84 -10.98 -2.17 0.89
N GLU A 85 -11.69 -3.09 0.27
CA GLU A 85 -11.15 -4.36 -0.22
C GLU A 85 -10.72 -4.23 -1.68
N THR A 86 -9.69 -4.96 -2.08
CA THR A 86 -9.09 -4.82 -3.42
C THR A 86 -9.18 -6.10 -4.24
N PHE A 87 -9.68 -7.18 -3.64
CA PHE A 87 -9.88 -8.47 -4.29
C PHE A 87 -11.38 -8.80 -4.29
N PRO A 88 -11.97 -9.23 -5.43
CA PRO A 88 -11.35 -9.38 -6.76
C PRO A 88 -11.16 -8.06 -7.52
N TYR A 89 -11.79 -6.98 -7.07
CA TYR A 89 -11.65 -5.61 -7.58
C TYR A 89 -11.82 -4.61 -6.45
N LEU A 90 -11.52 -3.32 -6.69
CA LEU A 90 -11.67 -2.28 -5.69
C LEU A 90 -13.13 -2.14 -5.23
N GLN A 91 -13.35 -2.33 -3.93
CA GLN A 91 -14.64 -2.20 -3.25
C GLN A 91 -14.47 -1.25 -2.05
N PRO A 92 -14.82 0.04 -2.20
CA PRO A 92 -14.77 1.01 -1.11
C PRO A 92 -15.69 0.65 0.04
N LYS A 93 -15.21 0.82 1.28
CA LYS A 93 -15.99 0.66 2.52
C LYS A 93 -16.26 2.03 3.14
N PHE A 94 -16.96 2.87 2.38
CA PHE A 94 -17.31 4.24 2.76
C PHE A 94 -18.02 4.37 4.14
N GLY A 95 -18.85 3.38 4.50
CA GLY A 95 -19.48 3.33 5.83
C GLY A 95 -18.48 3.18 6.98
N ASN A 96 -17.35 2.49 6.76
CA ASN A 96 -16.30 2.37 7.77
C ASN A 96 -15.58 3.70 7.99
N THR A 97 -15.31 4.45 6.92
CA THR A 97 -14.63 5.75 7.01
C THR A 97 -15.53 6.82 7.62
N GLU A 98 -16.84 6.76 7.37
CA GLU A 98 -17.87 7.56 8.06
C GLU A 98 -17.91 7.26 9.55
N ALA A 99 -18.04 5.97 9.91
CA ALA A 99 -18.07 5.53 11.29
C ALA A 99 -16.78 5.92 12.03
N TYR A 100 -15.62 5.84 11.36
CA TYR A 100 -14.35 6.23 11.95
C TYR A 100 -14.31 7.69 12.42
N ILE A 101 -14.78 8.63 11.59
CA ILE A 101 -14.86 10.05 11.99
C ILE A 101 -15.81 10.20 13.17
N ARG A 102 -17.02 9.65 13.06
CA ARG A 102 -18.08 9.80 14.07
C ARG A 102 -17.68 9.19 15.41
N ASP A 103 -17.25 7.94 15.41
CA ASP A 103 -16.99 7.16 16.62
C ASP A 103 -15.76 7.69 17.38
N ASN A 104 -14.86 8.41 16.70
CA ASN A 104 -13.70 9.08 17.31
C ASN A 104 -13.91 10.60 17.49
N SER A 105 -15.11 11.13 17.24
CA SER A 105 -15.42 12.57 17.36
C SER A 105 -14.43 13.48 16.63
N LEU A 106 -14.00 13.08 15.43
CA LEU A 106 -13.00 13.82 14.67
C LEU A 106 -13.65 15.02 13.95
N PRO A 107 -12.98 16.19 13.88
CA PRO A 107 -13.54 17.39 13.29
C PRO A 107 -13.37 17.42 11.77
N PHE A 108 -13.74 16.35 11.07
CA PHE A 108 -13.58 16.21 9.62
C PHE A 108 -14.92 15.92 8.94
N ASP A 109 -15.14 16.52 7.79
CA ASP A 109 -16.39 16.42 7.02
C ASP A 109 -16.19 15.58 5.73
N SER A 110 -14.94 15.31 5.37
CA SER A 110 -14.54 14.57 4.18
C SER A 110 -13.41 13.59 4.48
N VAL A 111 -13.30 12.52 3.67
CA VAL A 111 -12.25 11.50 3.80
C VAL A 111 -11.62 11.21 2.45
N VAL A 112 -10.29 11.21 2.38
CA VAL A 112 -9.54 10.62 1.27
C VAL A 112 -8.70 9.46 1.79
N ALA A 113 -9.06 8.25 1.40
CA ALA A 113 -8.33 7.04 1.77
C ALA A 113 -7.42 6.57 0.63
N PHE A 114 -6.15 6.39 0.93
CA PHE A 114 -5.16 5.81 0.03
C PHE A 114 -4.98 4.33 0.35
N VAL A 115 -5.16 3.49 -0.66
CA VAL A 115 -5.05 2.03 -0.59
C VAL A 115 -3.86 1.63 -1.46
N PRO A 116 -2.68 1.36 -0.87
CA PRO A 116 -1.50 1.03 -1.65
C PRO A 116 -1.57 -0.44 -2.07
N THR A 117 -1.54 -0.68 -3.38
CA THR A 117 -1.58 -2.02 -3.96
C THR A 117 -0.54 -2.14 -5.06
N GLY A 118 0.24 -3.23 -5.06
CA GLY A 118 1.16 -3.54 -6.15
C GLY A 118 0.46 -4.00 -7.43
N TRP A 119 -0.83 -4.34 -7.32
CA TRP A 119 -1.66 -4.90 -8.38
C TRP A 119 -2.74 -3.93 -8.86
N ALA A 120 -2.61 -2.62 -8.61
CA ALA A 120 -3.55 -1.62 -9.14
C ALA A 120 -3.68 -1.72 -10.68
N ASP A 121 -2.61 -2.17 -11.35
CA ASP A 121 -2.59 -2.42 -12.81
C ASP A 121 -3.07 -3.81 -13.25
N ALA A 122 -3.35 -4.72 -12.31
CA ALA A 122 -3.62 -6.13 -12.59
C ALA A 122 -4.95 -6.39 -13.27
N SER A 123 -5.94 -5.53 -13.01
CA SER A 123 -7.27 -5.63 -13.62
C SER A 123 -7.58 -4.35 -14.39
N LYS A 124 -8.23 -4.50 -15.54
CA LYS A 124 -8.75 -3.37 -16.33
C LYS A 124 -9.65 -2.48 -15.45
N TYR A 125 -10.49 -3.11 -14.63
CA TYR A 125 -11.38 -2.42 -13.71
C TYR A 125 -10.61 -1.51 -12.74
N ASN A 126 -9.57 -2.00 -12.05
CA ASN A 126 -8.83 -1.19 -11.08
C ASN A 126 -8.09 -0.02 -11.73
N ARG A 127 -7.62 -0.17 -12.97
CA ARG A 127 -7.03 0.94 -13.74
C ARG A 127 -8.04 2.01 -14.10
N GLU A 128 -9.24 1.61 -14.51
CA GLU A 128 -10.33 2.53 -14.86
C GLU A 128 -10.99 3.15 -13.62
N ASN A 129 -10.89 2.49 -12.46
CA ASN A 129 -11.52 2.88 -11.20
C ASN A 129 -10.48 3.11 -10.09
N ALA A 130 -9.32 3.68 -10.43
CA ALA A 130 -8.26 3.97 -9.47
C ALA A 130 -8.68 5.00 -8.41
N VAL A 131 -9.74 5.76 -8.68
CA VAL A 131 -10.36 6.70 -7.76
C VAL A 131 -11.87 6.47 -7.77
N LEU A 132 -12.44 6.18 -6.60
CA LEU A 132 -13.88 6.02 -6.41
C LEU A 132 -14.36 7.03 -5.35
N THR A 133 -15.45 7.73 -5.65
CA THR A 133 -15.98 8.81 -4.81
C THR A 133 -17.44 8.53 -4.44
N ARG A 134 -17.83 8.84 -3.20
CA ARG A 134 -19.22 8.86 -2.73
C ARG A 134 -19.43 10.06 -1.81
N GLY A 135 -20.15 11.07 -2.28
CA GLY A 135 -20.31 12.33 -1.54
C GLY A 135 -18.94 12.98 -1.30
N THR A 136 -18.63 13.31 -0.04
CA THR A 136 -17.36 13.91 0.40
C THR A 136 -16.26 12.86 0.69
N GLN A 137 -16.50 11.59 0.35
CA GLN A 137 -15.54 10.52 0.58
C GLN A 137 -14.93 10.01 -0.71
N GLN A 138 -13.65 9.66 -0.64
CA GLN A 138 -12.91 9.15 -1.77
C GLN A 138 -11.96 8.04 -1.34
N VAL A 139 -11.86 7.00 -2.16
CA VAL A 139 -10.85 5.95 -2.06
C VAL A 139 -9.98 5.99 -3.30
N ARG A 140 -8.66 6.01 -3.10
CA ARG A 140 -7.64 6.08 -4.16
C ARG A 140 -6.72 4.87 -4.08
N LEU A 141 -6.58 4.15 -5.18
CA LEU A 141 -5.53 3.16 -5.36
C LEU A 141 -4.21 3.87 -5.62
N VAL A 142 -3.16 3.43 -4.93
CA VAL A 142 -1.79 3.93 -5.13
C VAL A 142 -0.90 2.75 -5.55
N PRO A 143 -0.15 2.86 -6.66
CA PRO A 143 0.78 1.82 -7.08
C PRO A 143 2.03 1.83 -6.19
N TYR A 144 1.94 1.16 -5.05
CA TYR A 144 3.08 0.94 -4.16
C TYR A 144 3.11 -0.52 -3.73
N SER A 145 4.15 -1.22 -4.19
CA SER A 145 4.39 -2.64 -3.91
C SER A 145 5.68 -2.79 -3.10
N GLU A 146 5.65 -3.66 -2.08
CA GLU A 146 6.85 -4.16 -1.41
C GLU A 146 7.24 -5.56 -1.93
N HIS A 147 6.52 -6.06 -2.94
CA HIS A 147 6.83 -7.26 -3.69
C HIS A 147 7.32 -6.92 -5.08
N SER A 148 8.24 -7.74 -5.60
CA SER A 148 8.71 -7.64 -6.98
C SER A 148 7.56 -7.84 -7.97
N SER A 149 7.52 -7.00 -8.99
CA SER A 149 6.75 -7.23 -10.22
C SER A 149 7.28 -8.46 -10.98
N TYR A 150 6.48 -8.95 -11.94
CA TYR A 150 6.88 -10.09 -12.77
C TYR A 150 8.19 -9.82 -13.54
N SER A 151 8.35 -8.64 -14.12
CA SER A 151 9.56 -8.28 -14.86
C SER A 151 10.79 -8.19 -13.96
N GLU A 152 10.66 -7.64 -12.75
CA GLU A 152 11.74 -7.60 -11.76
C GLU A 152 12.13 -9.02 -11.31
N LEU A 153 11.16 -9.89 -11.05
CA LEU A 153 11.41 -11.28 -10.68
C LEU A 153 12.14 -12.03 -11.81
N VAL A 154 11.67 -11.90 -13.06
CA VAL A 154 12.34 -12.49 -14.23
C VAL A 154 13.75 -11.95 -14.39
N GLY A 155 13.95 -10.64 -14.23
CA GLY A 155 15.26 -9.99 -14.27
C GLY A 155 16.20 -10.55 -13.21
N PHE A 156 15.73 -10.69 -11.97
CA PHE A 156 16.49 -11.25 -10.87
C PHE A 156 16.89 -12.71 -11.10
N VAL A 157 15.96 -13.56 -11.54
CA VAL A 157 16.25 -14.98 -11.85
C VAL A 157 17.24 -15.11 -13.01
N ARG A 158 17.09 -14.29 -14.06
CA ARG A 158 18.04 -14.22 -15.18
C ARG A 158 19.44 -13.78 -14.76
N PHE A 159 19.52 -12.83 -13.84
CA PHE A 159 20.78 -12.36 -13.30
C PHE A 159 21.48 -13.44 -12.45
N LEU A 160 20.74 -14.04 -11.51
CA LEU A 160 21.29 -15.03 -10.58
C LEU A 160 21.58 -16.37 -11.26
N ARG A 161 20.80 -16.75 -12.29
CA ARG A 161 20.84 -18.05 -12.99
C ARG A 161 20.91 -19.24 -12.02
N PRO A 162 19.98 -19.36 -11.06
CA PRO A 162 20.04 -20.42 -10.05
C PRO A 162 19.88 -21.80 -10.72
N ARG A 163 20.26 -22.88 -10.00
CA ARG A 163 20.06 -24.26 -10.48
C ARG A 163 18.58 -24.65 -10.55
N ARG A 164 17.80 -24.18 -9.58
CA ARG A 164 16.37 -24.45 -9.44
C ARG A 164 15.68 -23.27 -8.78
N VAL A 165 14.44 -23.02 -9.17
CA VAL A 165 13.51 -22.14 -8.44
C VAL A 165 12.48 -23.02 -7.73
N VAL A 166 12.21 -22.71 -6.46
CA VAL A 166 11.16 -23.37 -5.67
C VAL A 166 10.17 -22.29 -5.22
N PRO A 167 8.98 -22.21 -5.82
CA PRO A 167 7.96 -21.24 -5.42
C PRO A 167 7.52 -21.45 -3.98
N THR A 168 7.45 -20.37 -3.19
CA THR A 168 6.96 -20.39 -1.81
C THR A 168 5.59 -19.71 -1.65
N VAL A 169 5.13 -19.00 -2.68
CA VAL A 169 3.84 -18.31 -2.73
C VAL A 169 3.13 -18.69 -4.03
N PHE A 170 1.94 -19.30 -3.92
CA PHE A 170 1.11 -19.76 -5.03
C PHE A 170 -0.33 -19.99 -4.53
N SER A 171 -1.30 -20.03 -5.46
CA SER A 171 -2.71 -20.23 -5.14
C SER A 171 -3.04 -21.69 -4.81
N ASP A 172 -2.54 -22.62 -5.61
CA ASP A 172 -2.80 -24.06 -5.53
C ASP A 172 -1.70 -24.85 -6.27
N ALA A 173 -1.86 -26.18 -6.35
CA ALA A 173 -0.91 -27.06 -7.03
C ALA A 173 -0.77 -26.78 -8.55
N LYS A 174 -1.78 -26.16 -9.17
CA LYS A 174 -1.71 -25.73 -10.57
C LYS A 174 -0.86 -24.46 -10.68
N GLY A 175 -1.13 -23.46 -9.84
CA GLY A 175 -0.36 -22.21 -9.77
C GLY A 175 1.13 -22.46 -9.45
N TYR A 176 1.43 -23.43 -8.57
CA TYR A 176 2.81 -23.86 -8.34
C TYR A 176 3.52 -24.28 -9.63
N ARG A 177 2.87 -25.16 -10.42
CA ARG A 177 3.42 -25.67 -11.69
C ARG A 177 3.54 -24.56 -12.75
N GLU A 178 2.62 -23.61 -12.76
CA GLU A 178 2.68 -22.44 -13.65
C GLU A 178 3.91 -21.58 -13.35
N VAL A 179 4.20 -21.29 -12.08
CA VAL A 179 5.40 -20.53 -11.69
C VAL A 179 6.68 -21.29 -12.05
N GLU A 180 6.75 -22.60 -11.79
CA GLU A 180 7.89 -23.43 -12.20
C GLU A 180 8.09 -23.42 -13.71
N ALA A 181 7.01 -23.48 -14.50
CA ALA A 181 7.10 -23.43 -15.96
C ALA A 181 7.58 -22.06 -16.46
N LEU A 182 7.05 -20.97 -15.91
CA LEU A 182 7.42 -19.60 -16.29
C LEU A 182 8.91 -19.29 -16.05
N LEU A 183 9.44 -19.76 -14.92
CA LEU A 183 10.81 -19.47 -14.51
C LEU A 183 11.80 -20.58 -14.91
N GLY A 184 11.30 -21.76 -15.28
CA GLY A 184 12.12 -22.93 -15.59
C GLY A 184 13.06 -22.77 -16.78
N GLY A 185 12.74 -21.88 -17.73
CA GLY A 185 13.63 -21.53 -18.84
C GLY A 185 14.76 -20.57 -18.47
N LEU A 186 14.74 -20.01 -17.25
CA LEU A 186 15.68 -18.98 -16.79
C LEU A 186 16.76 -19.54 -15.86
N VAL A 187 16.64 -20.81 -15.47
CA VAL A 187 17.57 -21.50 -14.55
C VAL A 187 18.76 -22.08 -15.30
N ASN A 188 19.91 -22.18 -14.63
CA ASN A 188 21.07 -22.90 -15.14
C ASN A 188 21.18 -24.26 -14.44
N ARG A 189 20.65 -25.31 -15.06
CA ARG A 189 20.60 -26.66 -14.45
C ARG A 189 21.97 -27.28 -14.20
N THR A 190 23.02 -26.77 -14.86
CA THR A 190 24.42 -27.20 -14.67
C THR A 190 25.19 -26.30 -13.69
N ALA A 191 24.55 -25.28 -13.11
CA ALA A 191 25.17 -24.46 -12.07
C ALA A 191 25.54 -25.33 -10.85
N ASN A 192 26.72 -25.05 -10.27
CA ASN A 192 27.31 -25.77 -9.14
C ASN A 192 27.59 -27.27 -9.38
N VAL A 193 27.66 -27.71 -10.64
CA VAL A 193 28.29 -29.00 -10.97
C VAL A 193 29.80 -28.79 -10.88
N ARG A 194 30.42 -29.37 -9.84
CA ARG A 194 31.89 -29.45 -9.79
C ARG A 194 32.34 -30.29 -10.98
N ALA A 195 33.27 -29.75 -11.76
CA ALA A 195 34.00 -30.50 -12.79
C ALA A 195 34.83 -31.62 -12.13
#